data_AF-A0A5B9P8W9-F1
#
_entry.id   AF-A0A5B9P8W9-F1
#
_cell.length_a   1.000
_cell.length_b   1.000
_cell.length_c   1.000
_cell.angle_alpha   90.00
_cell.angle_beta   90.00
_cell.angle_gamma   90.00
#
_symmetry.space_group_name_H-M   'P 1'
#
loop_
_entity.id
_entity.type
_entity.pdbx_description
1 polymer ?
#
loop_
_entity_poly.entity_id
_entity_poly.type
_entity_poly.pdbx_seq_one_letter_code
_entity_poly.pdbx_strand_id
1 'polypeptide(L)'
;MTRPALWKSIAASIRLQQSMGKSVWLVAHFLETFTDAQSMLEEHGLDYFVETEPVTIDWFRDHANAAGDQVRLLLADLAEPLVLDPESPFESELRVAMMVVERHPFGPRDDLVVEFASSLPAKVELGYFLALDDVLVQTMVPPQMIDLLKAMGLQEHDLISSSMVTKRLQKLIERTSRETKEDRVAESATDWFAMQNDG
;
A
#
# COMPACT_ATOMS: atom_id res chain seq x y z
N MET A 1 -1.54 0.86 -16.82
CA MET A 1 -0.30 1.16 -16.08
C MET A 1 0.48 -0.11 -15.93
N THR A 2 1.73 -0.13 -16.41
CA THR A 2 2.69 -1.19 -16.06
C THR A 2 3.36 -0.85 -14.74
N ARG A 3 3.98 -1.83 -14.08
CA ARG A 3 4.70 -1.60 -12.81
C ARG A 3 5.80 -0.52 -12.90
N PRO A 4 6.63 -0.43 -13.96
CA PRO A 4 7.56 0.70 -14.13
C PRO A 4 6.89 2.08 -14.26
N ALA A 5 5.73 2.15 -14.93
CA ALA A 5 4.98 3.41 -15.04
C ALA A 5 4.37 3.81 -13.69
N LEU A 6 3.93 2.84 -12.89
CA LEU A 6 3.45 3.07 -11.54
C LEU A 6 4.54 3.66 -10.64
N TRP A 7 5.76 3.11 -10.70
CA TRP A 7 6.91 3.61 -9.93
C TRP A 7 7.21 5.09 -10.18
N LYS A 8 7.21 5.50 -11.45
CA LYS A 8 7.35 6.91 -11.80
C LYS A 8 6.23 7.79 -11.22
N SER A 9 4.99 7.29 -11.24
CA SER A 9 3.82 8.01 -10.69
C SER A 9 3.87 8.12 -9.16
N ILE A 10 4.33 7.07 -8.48
CA ILE A 10 4.55 7.07 -7.03
C ILE A 10 5.64 8.08 -6.67
N ALA A 11 6.78 8.07 -7.36
CA ALA A 11 7.85 9.04 -7.09
C ALA A 11 7.40 10.50 -7.28
N ALA A 12 6.54 10.77 -8.26
CA ALA A 12 5.92 12.10 -8.43
C ALA A 12 4.93 12.43 -7.31
N SER A 13 4.13 11.44 -6.90
CA SER A 13 3.15 11.58 -5.84
C SER A 13 3.81 11.81 -4.48
N ILE A 14 4.90 11.10 -4.16
CA ILE A 14 5.69 11.30 -2.94
C ILE A 14 6.10 12.77 -2.81
N ARG A 15 6.74 13.33 -3.85
CA ARG A 15 7.18 14.74 -3.86
C ARG A 15 6.02 15.72 -3.69
N LEU A 16 4.90 15.45 -4.35
CA LEU A 16 3.70 16.27 -4.20
C LEU A 16 3.20 16.26 -2.75
N GLN A 17 3.07 15.08 -2.13
CA GLN A 17 2.61 14.97 -0.74
C GLN A 17 3.57 15.66 0.24
N GLN A 18 4.88 15.49 0.05
CA GLN A 18 5.91 16.18 0.85
C GLN A 18 5.80 17.71 0.71
N SER A 19 5.63 18.22 -0.51
CA SER A 19 5.41 19.66 -0.74
C SER A 19 4.15 20.22 -0.06
N MET A 20 3.19 19.35 0.27
CA MET A 20 1.97 19.69 1.02
C MET A 20 2.16 19.55 2.55
N GLY A 21 3.39 19.30 3.02
CA GLY A 21 3.75 19.15 4.43
C GLY A 21 3.29 17.83 5.04
N LYS A 22 3.17 16.77 4.25
CA LYS A 22 2.78 15.43 4.75
C LYS A 22 4.00 14.54 4.89
N SER A 23 4.02 13.74 5.95
CA SER A 23 4.91 12.59 6.04
C SER A 23 4.39 11.49 5.10
N VAL A 24 5.28 10.88 4.33
CA VAL A 24 4.92 9.86 3.33
C VAL A 24 5.37 8.49 3.79
N TRP A 25 4.42 7.56 3.86
CA TRP A 25 4.63 6.19 4.31
C TRP A 25 4.31 5.27 3.14
N LEU A 26 5.30 4.51 2.69
CA LEU A 26 5.19 3.56 1.59
C LEU A 26 5.09 2.15 2.17
N VAL A 27 3.99 1.46 1.92
CA VAL A 27 3.69 0.15 2.52
C VAL A 27 3.64 -0.92 1.43
N ALA A 28 4.40 -2.00 1.60
CA ALA A 28 4.36 -3.18 0.75
C ALA A 28 3.92 -4.40 1.55
N HIS A 29 3.11 -5.27 0.96
CA HIS A 29 2.70 -6.54 1.57
C HIS A 29 3.76 -7.63 1.39
N PHE A 30 4.52 -7.58 0.29
CA PHE A 30 5.46 -8.60 -0.11
C PHE A 30 6.90 -8.07 -0.15
N LEU A 31 7.87 -8.94 0.16
CA LEU A 31 9.29 -8.58 0.19
C LEU A 31 9.84 -8.20 -1.20
N GLU A 32 9.36 -8.87 -2.26
CA GLU A 32 9.72 -8.52 -3.63
C GLU A 32 9.34 -7.06 -3.93
N THR A 33 8.07 -6.71 -3.72
CA THR A 33 7.57 -5.34 -3.96
C THR A 33 8.25 -4.32 -3.03
N PHE A 34 8.58 -4.70 -1.80
CA PHE A 34 9.35 -3.86 -0.88
C PHE A 34 10.74 -3.54 -1.45
N THR A 35 11.44 -4.54 -1.99
CA THR A 35 12.78 -4.39 -2.58
C THR A 35 12.72 -3.56 -3.87
N ASP A 36 11.67 -3.75 -4.68
CA ASP A 36 11.40 -2.91 -5.85
C ASP A 36 11.15 -1.45 -5.44
N ALA A 37 10.40 -1.23 -4.36
CA ALA A 37 10.12 0.10 -3.84
C ALA A 37 11.41 0.79 -3.36
N GLN A 38 12.34 0.08 -2.69
CA GLN A 38 13.65 0.62 -2.34
C GLN A 38 14.42 1.06 -3.59
N SER A 39 14.52 0.18 -4.58
CA SER A 39 15.23 0.46 -5.83
C SER A 39 14.63 1.69 -6.54
N MET A 40 13.31 1.81 -6.53
CA MET A 40 12.59 2.96 -7.09
C MET A 40 12.91 4.26 -6.35
N LEU A 41 12.93 4.24 -5.01
CA LEU A 41 13.27 5.41 -4.18
C LEU A 41 14.70 5.88 -4.47
N GLU A 42 15.65 4.94 -4.55
CA GLU A 42 17.06 5.21 -4.88
C GLU A 42 17.23 5.78 -6.29
N GLU A 43 16.61 5.16 -7.29
CA GLU A 43 16.64 5.61 -8.69
C GLU A 43 16.16 7.07 -8.83
N HIS A 44 15.15 7.45 -8.04
CA HIS A 44 14.55 8.78 -8.07
C HIS A 44 15.19 9.76 -7.08
N GLY A 45 16.24 9.35 -6.33
CA GLY A 45 16.92 10.20 -5.35
C GLY A 45 15.99 10.67 -4.23
N LEU A 46 15.10 9.80 -3.76
CA LEU A 46 14.20 10.06 -2.64
C LEU A 46 14.84 9.50 -1.37
N ASP A 47 15.09 10.35 -0.39
CA ASP A 47 15.58 9.91 0.91
C ASP A 47 14.51 9.08 1.63
N TYR A 48 14.93 7.97 2.21
CA TYR A 48 14.02 7.06 2.88
C TYR A 48 14.63 6.41 4.12
N PHE A 49 13.76 5.97 5.01
CA PHE A 49 14.08 5.17 6.18
C PHE A 49 13.30 3.86 6.11
N VAL A 50 13.98 2.75 6.38
CA VAL A 50 13.36 1.42 6.43
C VAL A 50 12.94 1.13 7.87
N GLU A 51 11.64 0.93 8.08
CA GLU A 51 11.16 0.39 9.34
C GLU A 51 11.47 -1.10 9.41
N THR A 52 12.15 -1.52 10.47
CA THR A 52 12.49 -2.92 10.75
C THR A 52 11.74 -3.47 11.95
N GLU A 53 11.05 -2.62 12.69
CA GLU A 53 10.30 -2.96 13.90
C GLU A 53 8.84 -2.53 13.77
N PRO A 54 7.90 -3.20 14.46
CA PRO A 54 6.51 -2.78 14.47
C PRO A 54 6.34 -1.34 14.93
N VAL A 55 5.45 -0.61 14.27
CA VAL A 55 5.13 0.77 14.63
C VAL A 55 4.30 0.77 15.91
N THR A 56 4.91 1.18 17.03
CA THR A 56 4.23 1.31 18.32
C THR A 56 3.83 2.76 18.61
N ILE A 57 2.97 2.98 19.61
CA ILE A 57 2.53 4.32 19.98
C ILE A 57 3.67 5.19 20.52
N ASP A 58 4.58 4.60 21.30
CA ASP A 58 5.75 5.27 21.83
C ASP A 58 6.72 5.61 20.70
N TRP A 59 6.96 4.64 19.79
CA TRP A 59 7.75 4.90 18.59
C TRP A 59 7.15 6.05 17.77
N PHE A 60 5.82 6.07 17.56
CA PHE A 60 5.15 7.08 16.77
C PHE A 60 5.32 8.47 17.40
N ARG A 61 5.15 8.55 18.73
CA ARG A 61 5.32 9.79 19.49
C ARG A 61 6.73 10.38 19.32
N ASP A 62 7.75 9.52 19.40
CA ASP A 62 9.14 9.94 19.42
C ASP A 62 9.69 10.21 18.01
N HIS A 63 9.22 9.47 17.00
CA HIS A 63 9.86 9.42 15.69
C HIS A 63 8.99 9.94 14.54
N ALA A 64 7.66 9.93 14.61
CA ALA A 64 6.83 10.18 13.42
C ALA A 64 7.10 11.56 12.79
N ASN A 65 7.43 12.58 13.60
CA ASN A 65 7.80 13.92 13.13
C ASN A 65 9.29 14.07 12.76
N ALA A 66 10.16 13.17 13.22
CA ALA A 66 11.61 13.28 13.03
C ALA A 66 12.08 12.95 11.61
N ALA A 67 11.24 12.29 10.80
CA ALA A 67 11.58 11.91 9.43
C ALA A 67 11.72 13.09 8.46
N GLY A 68 11.18 14.28 8.78
CA GLY A 68 11.21 15.42 7.86
C GLY A 68 10.65 15.05 6.48
N ASP A 69 11.45 15.27 5.43
CA ASP A 69 11.13 14.93 4.04
C ASP A 69 11.54 13.49 3.65
N GLN A 70 11.90 12.63 4.61
CA GLN A 70 12.20 11.23 4.33
C GLN A 70 10.92 10.40 4.18
N VAL A 71 10.92 9.49 3.21
CA VAL A 71 9.88 8.46 3.05
C VAL A 71 10.09 7.37 4.09
N ARG A 72 9.04 6.99 4.83
CA ARG A 72 9.08 5.78 5.65
C ARG A 72 8.65 4.59 4.82
N LEU A 73 9.52 3.61 4.65
CA LEU A 73 9.24 2.38 3.91
C LEU A 73 9.09 1.22 4.89
N LEU A 74 7.97 0.50 4.83
CA LEU A 74 7.67 -0.60 5.74
C LEU A 74 6.94 -1.76 5.04
N LEU A 75 7.17 -2.96 5.56
CA LEU A 75 6.32 -4.11 5.28
C LEU A 75 4.99 -3.99 6.04
N ALA A 76 3.89 -4.43 5.42
CA ALA A 76 2.56 -4.41 6.01
C ALA A 76 2.49 -5.24 7.30
N ASP A 77 3.33 -6.27 7.44
CA ASP A 77 3.43 -7.07 8.67
C ASP A 77 3.97 -6.29 9.87
N LEU A 78 4.56 -5.11 9.65
CA LEU A 78 4.98 -4.18 10.73
C LEU A 78 3.90 -3.13 11.05
N ALA A 79 2.82 -3.09 10.27
CA ALA A 79 1.72 -2.13 10.37
C ALA A 79 0.57 -2.74 11.19
N GLU A 80 0.83 -3.06 12.46
CA GLU A 80 -0.19 -3.58 13.38
C GLU A 80 -1.02 -2.44 14.01
N PRO A 81 -2.35 -2.61 14.19
CA PRO A 81 -3.19 -1.60 14.81
C PRO A 81 -2.68 -1.14 16.19
N LEU A 82 -2.54 0.17 16.34
CA LEU A 82 -2.04 0.80 17.55
C LEU A 82 -3.11 0.75 18.64
N VAL A 83 -2.70 0.34 19.84
CA VAL A 83 -3.53 0.41 21.03
C VAL A 83 -3.24 1.71 21.75
N LEU A 84 -4.18 2.65 21.65
CA LEU A 84 -4.14 3.89 22.42
C LEU A 84 -4.64 3.67 23.83
N ASP A 85 -3.93 4.21 24.81
CA ASP A 85 -4.41 4.27 26.19
C ASP A 85 -5.55 5.29 26.29
N PRO A 86 -6.79 4.87 26.60
CA PRO A 86 -7.92 5.79 26.74
C PRO A 86 -7.74 6.80 27.88
N GLU A 87 -6.88 6.51 28.88
CA GLU A 87 -6.59 7.43 29.98
C GLU A 87 -5.56 8.50 29.60
N SER A 88 -4.86 8.33 28.48
CA SER A 88 -3.84 9.25 27.97
C SER A 88 -3.99 9.43 26.46
N PRO A 89 -5.06 10.14 26.01
CA PRO A 89 -5.29 10.36 24.59
C PRO A 89 -4.14 11.16 23.99
N PHE A 90 -3.53 10.61 22.95
CA PHE A 90 -2.47 11.25 22.19
C PHE A 90 -3.00 11.56 20.80
N GLU A 91 -3.00 12.85 20.43
CA GLU A 91 -3.32 13.32 19.09
C GLU A 91 -2.14 14.12 18.54
N SER A 92 -1.74 13.82 17.31
CA SER A 92 -0.70 14.52 16.57
C SER A 92 -1.31 15.36 15.45
N GLU A 93 -0.78 16.57 15.25
CA GLU A 93 -1.09 17.39 14.07
C GLU A 93 -0.45 16.87 12.78
N LEU A 94 0.33 15.77 12.87
CA LEU A 94 0.95 15.14 11.72
C LEU A 94 -0.11 14.75 10.69
N ARG A 95 0.21 15.00 9.42
CA ARG A 95 -0.56 14.52 8.28
C ARG A 95 0.26 13.45 7.57
N VAL A 96 -0.32 12.27 7.41
CA VAL A 96 0.35 11.11 6.81
C VAL A 96 -0.31 10.78 5.49
N ALA A 97 0.47 10.71 4.41
CA ALA A 97 0.06 10.08 3.17
C ALA A 97 0.57 8.64 3.18
N MET A 98 -0.34 7.69 3.43
CA MET A 98 -0.02 6.26 3.41
C MET A 98 -0.31 5.71 2.01
N MET A 99 0.74 5.27 1.33
CA MET A 99 0.72 4.79 -0.04
C MET A 99 1.03 3.30 -0.02
N VAL A 100 0.01 2.46 -0.21
CA VAL A 100 0.19 1.01 -0.30
C VAL A 100 0.44 0.66 -1.76
N VAL A 101 1.57 0.03 -2.06
CA VAL A 101 2.06 -0.18 -3.43
C VAL A 101 1.58 -1.48 -4.07
N GLU A 102 0.70 -2.20 -3.39
CA GLU A 102 0.03 -3.40 -3.86
C GLU A 102 -1.19 -3.71 -2.99
N ARG A 103 -1.89 -4.80 -3.30
CA ARG A 103 -2.95 -5.36 -2.45
C ARG A 103 -2.59 -6.80 -2.13
N HIS A 104 -2.87 -7.21 -0.90
CA HIS A 104 -2.77 -8.62 -0.56
C HIS A 104 -3.96 -9.41 -1.13
N PRO A 105 -3.76 -10.58 -1.75
CA PRO A 105 -4.86 -11.42 -2.24
C PRO A 105 -5.78 -11.96 -1.13
N PHE A 106 -5.22 -12.20 0.06
CA PHE A 106 -5.97 -12.49 1.29
C PHE A 106 -6.40 -11.18 1.95
N GLY A 107 -7.68 -10.83 1.82
CA GLY A 107 -8.28 -9.59 2.29
C GLY A 107 -7.97 -9.21 3.73
N PRO A 108 -7.98 -10.15 4.70
CA PRO A 108 -7.65 -9.82 6.09
C PRO A 108 -6.28 -9.16 6.30
N ARG A 109 -5.28 -9.44 5.46
CA ARG A 109 -3.98 -8.73 5.51
C ARG A 109 -4.11 -7.28 5.10
N ASP A 110 -4.94 -7.01 4.11
CA ASP A 110 -5.20 -5.66 3.64
C ASP A 110 -6.04 -4.86 4.65
N ASP A 111 -6.99 -5.53 5.32
CA ASP A 111 -7.80 -4.95 6.39
C ASP A 111 -6.92 -4.48 7.58
N LEU A 112 -5.86 -5.22 7.94
CA LEU A 112 -4.91 -4.81 8.97
C LEU A 112 -4.23 -3.47 8.65
N VAL A 113 -3.88 -3.22 7.38
CA VAL A 113 -3.30 -1.92 6.97
C VAL A 113 -4.33 -0.79 7.13
N VAL A 114 -5.61 -1.04 6.84
CA VAL A 114 -6.69 -0.07 7.04
C VAL A 114 -6.92 0.22 8.52
N GLU A 115 -6.95 -0.82 9.35
CA GLU A 115 -7.08 -0.71 10.80
C GLU A 115 -5.90 0.06 11.40
N PHE A 116 -4.68 -0.26 10.96
CA PHE A 116 -3.48 0.47 11.34
C PHE A 116 -3.54 1.94 10.97
N ALA A 117 -3.85 2.26 9.71
CA ALA A 117 -4.00 3.63 9.25
C ALA A 117 -5.04 4.41 10.07
N SER A 118 -6.12 3.74 10.48
CA SER A 118 -7.20 4.33 11.28
C SER A 118 -6.83 4.48 12.77
N SER A 119 -5.90 3.66 13.26
CA SER A 119 -5.42 3.68 14.65
C SER A 119 -4.31 4.71 14.89
N LEU A 120 -3.66 5.20 13.84
CA LEU A 120 -2.62 6.21 13.97
C LEU A 120 -3.19 7.49 14.59
N PRO A 121 -2.52 8.09 15.58
CA PRO A 121 -2.95 9.33 16.22
C PRO A 121 -2.63 10.55 15.33
N ALA A 122 -3.00 10.51 14.05
CA ALA A 122 -2.68 11.49 13.02
C ALA A 122 -3.74 11.51 11.92
N LYS A 123 -3.74 12.56 11.09
CA LYS A 123 -4.63 12.63 9.92
C LYS A 123 -4.03 11.80 8.78
N VAL A 124 -4.56 10.60 8.57
CA VAL A 124 -4.06 9.68 7.54
C VAL A 124 -4.91 9.75 6.27
N GLU A 125 -4.24 9.94 5.14
CA GLU A 125 -4.79 9.77 3.80
C GLU A 125 -4.23 8.47 3.21
N LEU A 126 -5.03 7.41 3.24
CA LEU A 126 -4.66 6.08 2.72
C LEU A 126 -5.03 5.96 1.24
N GLY A 127 -4.07 5.51 0.42
CA GLY A 127 -4.27 5.24 -1.00
C GLY A 127 -3.55 3.96 -1.45
N TYR A 128 -4.22 3.21 -2.34
CA TYR A 128 -3.65 2.01 -2.97
C TYR A 128 -3.20 2.33 -4.40
N PHE A 129 -1.98 1.92 -4.72
CA PHE A 129 -1.32 2.14 -5.98
C PHE A 129 -1.10 0.79 -6.65
N LEU A 130 -1.89 0.51 -7.69
CA LEU A 130 -1.91 -0.79 -8.34
C LEU A 130 -1.64 -0.66 -9.83
N ALA A 131 -0.80 -1.54 -10.34
CA ALA A 131 -0.55 -1.65 -11.76
C ALA A 131 -1.53 -2.64 -12.41
N LEU A 132 -1.84 -2.43 -13.68
CA LEU A 132 -2.77 -3.31 -14.41
C LEU A 132 -2.16 -4.67 -14.71
N ASP A 133 -0.82 -4.75 -14.69
CA ASP A 133 -0.04 -5.96 -14.85
C ASP A 133 0.24 -6.69 -13.54
N ASP A 134 -0.20 -6.18 -12.40
CA ASP A 134 -0.15 -6.92 -11.13
C ASP A 134 -0.94 -8.22 -11.27
N VAL A 135 -0.38 -9.35 -10.81
CA VAL A 135 -1.02 -10.68 -10.91
C VAL A 135 -2.43 -10.69 -10.34
N LEU A 136 -2.65 -9.96 -9.23
CA LEU A 136 -3.97 -9.79 -8.63
C LEU A 136 -4.93 -9.10 -9.60
N VAL A 137 -4.49 -8.00 -10.22
CA VAL A 137 -5.31 -7.22 -11.15
C VAL A 137 -5.56 -8.02 -12.44
N GLN A 138 -4.56 -8.70 -12.98
CA GLN A 138 -4.70 -9.54 -14.19
C GLN A 138 -5.65 -10.73 -13.97
N THR A 139 -5.61 -11.33 -12.79
CA THR A 139 -6.53 -12.43 -12.42
C THR A 139 -7.96 -11.93 -12.27
N MET A 140 -8.15 -10.67 -11.88
CA MET A 140 -9.43 -10.11 -11.46
C MET A 140 -10.11 -9.21 -12.49
N VAL A 141 -9.34 -8.60 -13.39
CA VAL A 141 -9.82 -7.65 -14.41
C VAL A 141 -9.68 -8.30 -15.78
N PRO A 142 -10.80 -8.70 -16.42
CA PRO A 142 -10.76 -9.27 -17.76
C PRO A 142 -10.06 -8.32 -18.74
N PRO A 143 -9.33 -8.83 -19.75
CA PRO A 143 -8.64 -7.99 -20.75
C PRO A 143 -9.56 -6.93 -21.38
N GLN A 144 -10.81 -7.30 -21.65
CA GLN A 144 -11.84 -6.42 -22.21
C GLN A 144 -12.17 -5.21 -21.32
N MET A 145 -12.05 -5.35 -19.99
CA MET A 145 -12.25 -4.25 -19.05
C MET A 145 -11.04 -3.30 -19.03
N ILE A 146 -9.82 -3.83 -19.19
CA ILE A 146 -8.61 -3.01 -19.35
C ILE A 146 -8.73 -2.15 -20.62
N ASP A 147 -9.20 -2.73 -21.71
CA ASP A 147 -9.43 -2.02 -22.98
C ASP A 147 -10.51 -0.94 -22.84
N LEU A 148 -11.60 -1.23 -22.12
CA LEU A 148 -12.64 -0.25 -21.82
C LEU A 148 -12.11 0.90 -20.97
N LEU A 149 -11.32 0.62 -19.93
CA LEU A 149 -10.72 1.65 -19.07
C LEU A 149 -9.78 2.56 -19.87
N LYS A 150 -8.95 1.98 -20.75
CA LYS A 150 -8.10 2.74 -21.68
C LYS A 150 -8.93 3.61 -22.62
N ALA A 151 -10.01 3.08 -23.20
CA ALA A 151 -10.91 3.82 -24.08
C ALA A 151 -11.65 4.97 -23.38
N MET A 152 -11.87 4.87 -22.07
CA MET A 152 -12.47 5.92 -21.24
C MET A 152 -11.48 7.01 -20.82
N GLY A 153 -10.26 6.99 -21.36
CA GLY A 153 -9.26 8.02 -21.12
C GLY A 153 -8.35 7.77 -19.92
N LEU A 154 -8.42 6.59 -19.29
CA LEU A 154 -7.42 6.18 -18.29
C LEU A 154 -6.05 6.17 -18.97
N GLN A 155 -5.21 7.15 -18.61
CA GLN A 155 -3.86 7.19 -19.14
C GLN A 155 -3.02 6.08 -18.51
N GLU A 156 -1.95 5.65 -19.19
CA GLU A 156 -1.06 4.62 -18.66
C GLU A 156 -0.42 5.01 -17.32
N HIS A 157 -0.45 6.29 -16.95
CA HIS A 157 0.11 6.88 -15.73
C HIS A 157 -0.93 7.29 -14.69
N ASP A 158 -2.23 7.09 -14.94
CA ASP A 158 -3.29 7.51 -14.01
C ASP A 158 -3.48 6.50 -12.88
N LEU A 159 -3.51 7.02 -11.65
CA LEU A 159 -3.95 6.32 -10.44
C LEU A 159 -5.32 5.69 -10.69
N ILE A 160 -5.50 4.41 -10.32
CA ILE A 160 -6.81 3.77 -10.32
C ILE A 160 -7.65 4.40 -9.18
N SER A 161 -8.20 5.58 -9.46
CA SER A 161 -9.09 6.36 -8.59
C SER A 161 -10.57 6.11 -8.88
N SER A 162 -10.86 5.27 -9.88
CA SER A 162 -12.24 4.92 -10.23
C SER A 162 -12.86 4.08 -9.12
N SER A 163 -13.81 4.67 -8.39
CA SER A 163 -14.60 3.99 -7.36
C SER A 163 -15.26 2.68 -7.85
N MET A 164 -15.51 2.55 -9.16
CA MET A 164 -16.03 1.31 -9.76
C MET A 164 -14.97 0.21 -9.78
N VAL A 165 -13.73 0.53 -10.17
CA VAL A 165 -12.62 -0.44 -10.20
C VAL A 165 -12.25 -0.85 -8.79
N THR A 166 -12.16 0.10 -7.85
CA THR A 166 -11.94 -0.17 -6.43
C THR A 166 -13.00 -1.10 -5.85
N LYS A 167 -14.30 -0.83 -6.11
CA LYS A 167 -15.40 -1.70 -5.63
C LYS A 167 -15.37 -3.10 -6.24
N ARG A 168 -15.00 -3.24 -7.50
CA ARG A 168 -14.88 -4.56 -8.15
C ARG A 168 -13.69 -5.34 -7.60
N LEU A 169 -12.57 -4.67 -7.41
CA LEU A 169 -11.37 -5.26 -6.81
C LEU A 169 -11.68 -5.74 -5.39
N GLN A 170 -12.32 -4.90 -4.57
CA GLN A 170 -12.73 -5.27 -3.21
C GLN A 170 -13.62 -6.52 -3.20
N LYS A 171 -14.67 -6.57 -4.04
CA LYS A 171 -15.56 -7.74 -4.12
C LYS A 171 -14.84 -9.03 -4.52
N LEU A 172 -13.79 -8.93 -5.32
CA LEU A 172 -13.02 -10.08 -5.77
C LEU A 172 -12.02 -10.53 -4.72
N ILE A 173 -11.34 -9.60 -4.02
CA ILE A 173 -10.54 -9.90 -2.84
C ILE A 173 -11.41 -10.59 -1.78
N GLU A 174 -12.61 -10.09 -1.51
CA GLU A 174 -13.57 -10.74 -0.60
C GLU A 174 -13.94 -12.15 -1.04
N ARG A 175 -14.11 -12.38 -2.34
CA ARG A 175 -14.41 -13.71 -2.89
C ARG A 175 -13.23 -14.66 -2.73
N THR A 176 -12.04 -14.24 -3.16
CA THR A 176 -10.80 -15.02 -3.02
C THR A 176 -10.55 -15.37 -1.57
N SER A 177 -10.73 -14.42 -0.65
CA SER A 177 -10.57 -14.65 0.79
C SER A 177 -11.53 -15.68 1.38
N ARG A 178 -12.73 -15.84 0.80
CA ARG A 178 -13.69 -16.89 1.23
C ARG A 178 -13.31 -18.28 0.70
N GLU A 179 -12.66 -18.33 -0.46
CA GLU A 179 -12.24 -19.56 -1.12
C GLU A 179 -10.87 -20.04 -0.56
N THR A 180 -10.05 -19.11 -0.05
CA THR A 180 -8.78 -19.39 0.61
C THR A 180 -8.99 -19.84 2.06
N LYS A 181 -8.47 -21.03 2.40
CA LYS A 181 -8.60 -21.60 3.75
C LYS A 181 -7.60 -21.05 4.75
N GLU A 182 -6.38 -20.76 4.30
CA GLU A 182 -5.27 -20.32 5.15
C GLU A 182 -4.40 -19.33 4.39
N ASP A 183 -3.94 -18.33 5.12
CA ASP A 183 -2.90 -17.43 4.64
C ASP A 183 -1.54 -18.10 4.72
N ARG A 184 -0.77 -18.01 3.63
CA ARG A 184 0.56 -18.61 3.53
C ARG A 184 1.59 -17.51 3.31
N VAL A 185 2.68 -17.58 4.05
CA VAL A 185 3.82 -16.66 3.89
C VAL A 185 4.39 -16.86 2.48
N ALA A 186 4.43 -15.79 1.71
CA ALA A 186 4.92 -15.76 0.34
C ALA A 186 5.81 -14.53 0.13
N GLU A 187 6.81 -14.64 -0.75
CA GLU A 187 7.72 -13.53 -1.07
C GLU A 187 7.11 -12.53 -2.06
N SER A 188 6.08 -12.98 -2.80
CA SER A 188 5.36 -12.21 -3.81
C SER A 188 3.88 -12.60 -3.90
N ALA A 189 3.07 -11.74 -4.52
CA ALA A 189 1.68 -12.07 -4.86
C ALA A 189 1.59 -13.26 -5.83
N THR A 190 2.57 -13.41 -6.74
CA THR A 190 2.62 -14.51 -7.71
C THR A 190 2.82 -15.85 -7.01
N ASP A 191 3.76 -15.90 -6.06
CA ASP A 191 4.01 -17.10 -5.26
C ASP A 191 2.80 -17.44 -4.40
N TRP A 192 2.15 -16.44 -3.82
CA TRP A 192 0.93 -16.64 -3.05
C TRP A 192 -0.15 -17.32 -3.91
N PHE A 193 -0.39 -16.86 -5.14
CA PHE A 193 -1.36 -17.49 -6.05
C PHE A 193 -0.95 -18.89 -6.47
N ALA A 194 0.34 -19.14 -6.73
CA ALA A 194 0.83 -20.48 -7.06
C ALA A 194 0.54 -21.47 -5.93
N MET A 195 0.78 -21.08 -4.67
CA MET A 195 0.54 -21.93 -3.51
C MET A 195 -0.94 -22.32 -3.30
N GLN A 196 -1.89 -21.52 -3.81
CA GLN A 196 -3.33 -21.82 -3.71
C GLN A 196 -3.82 -22.77 -4.81
N ASN A 197 -3.12 -22.84 -5.94
CA ASN A 197 -3.49 -23.71 -7.07
C ASN A 197 -2.90 -25.13 -6.97
N ASP A 198 -1.93 -25.34 -6.08
CA ASP A 198 -1.25 -26.62 -5.84
C ASP A 198 -1.94 -27.50 -4.77
N GLY A 199 -3.19 -27.20 -4.38
CA GLY A 199 -3.97 -27.94 -3.37
C GLY A 199 -5.29 -28.49 -3.90
#